data_AF-A0AAP6HHK3-F1
#
_entry.id   AF-A0AAP6HHK3-F1
#
_cell.length_a   1.000
_cell.length_b   1.000
_cell.length_c   1.000
_cell.angle_alpha   90.00
_cell.angle_beta   90.00
_cell.angle_gamma   90.00
#
_symmetry.space_group_name_H-M   'P 1'
#
loop_
_entity.id
_entity.type
_entity.pdbx_description
1 polymer ?
#
loop_
_entity_poly.entity_id
_entity_poly.type
_entity_poly.pdbx_seq_one_letter_code
_entity_poly.pdbx_strand_id
1 'polypeptide(L)'
;MNNLEQIYERILEVLGLFSENQLISYQRRTPKMSDLEVISLNITAEYLSIDSELQLFRKLPNSLINKIERSVYNKRKRRLSLQTEQIRQRISMEFNEFEDIFIVDSMPMKVCENARSTRSKICKEQSYSSPTYGYCASQKLYFYGYKLHAV
;
A
#
# COMPACT_ATOMS: atom_id res chain seq x y z
N MET A 1 3.10 -18.04 19.71
CA MET A 1 2.03 -18.30 18.73
C MET A 1 2.27 -17.39 17.53
N ASN A 2 2.57 -17.95 16.36
CA ASN A 2 2.94 -17.21 15.16
C ASN A 2 1.70 -16.56 14.52
N ASN A 3 1.27 -15.43 15.09
CA ASN A 3 0.16 -14.63 14.54
C ASN A 3 0.44 -14.23 13.07
N LEU A 4 1.71 -13.91 12.76
CA LEU A 4 2.09 -13.44 11.42
C LEU A 4 1.89 -14.50 10.34
N GLU A 5 2.32 -15.73 10.58
CA GLU A 5 2.25 -16.81 9.58
C GLU A 5 0.81 -17.14 9.20
N GLN A 6 -0.07 -17.27 10.20
CA GLN A 6 -1.49 -17.55 9.99
C GLN A 6 -2.20 -16.40 9.26
N ILE A 7 -1.94 -15.14 9.66
CA ILE A 7 -2.49 -13.97 8.98
C ILE A 7 -2.00 -13.92 7.53
N TYR A 8 -0.71 -14.16 7.31
CA TYR A 8 -0.11 -14.17 5.99
C TYR A 8 -0.76 -15.22 5.08
N GLU A 9 -0.94 -16.45 5.56
CA GLU A 9 -1.58 -17.51 4.80
C GLU A 9 -3.01 -17.15 4.45
N ARG A 10 -3.77 -16.59 5.41
CA ARG A 10 -5.15 -16.16 5.18
C ARG A 10 -5.24 -15.03 4.17
N ILE A 11 -4.36 -14.03 4.26
CA ILE A 11 -4.32 -12.93 3.28
C ILE A 11 -3.96 -13.46 1.90
N LEU A 12 -2.97 -14.35 1.80
CA LEU A 12 -2.56 -14.95 0.53
C LEU A 12 -3.70 -15.73 -0.13
N GLU A 13 -4.43 -16.52 0.64
CA GLU A 13 -5.61 -17.27 0.19
C GLU A 13 -6.67 -16.32 -0.40
N VAL A 14 -7.04 -15.27 0.35
CA VAL A 14 -8.04 -14.28 -0.08
C VAL A 14 -7.58 -13.54 -1.33
N LEU A 15 -6.34 -13.06 -1.38
CA LEU A 15 -5.80 -12.37 -2.56
C LEU A 15 -5.74 -13.29 -3.79
N GLY A 16 -5.57 -14.59 -3.59
CA GLY A 16 -5.62 -15.60 -4.65
C GLY A 16 -6.98 -15.66 -5.37
N LEU A 17 -8.07 -15.28 -4.70
CA LEU A 17 -9.41 -15.22 -5.31
C LEU A 17 -9.55 -14.03 -6.28
N PHE A 18 -8.88 -12.91 -5.99
CA PHE A 18 -8.98 -11.67 -6.78
C PHE A 18 -7.89 -11.52 -7.84
N SER A 19 -6.92 -12.43 -7.85
CA SER A 19 -5.74 -12.38 -8.72
C SER A 19 -5.62 -13.67 -9.53
N GLU A 20 -6.14 -13.64 -10.75
CA GLU A 20 -5.78 -14.62 -11.79
C GLU A 20 -4.29 -14.42 -12.10
N ASN A 21 -3.44 -15.27 -11.51
CA ASN A 21 -1.98 -15.22 -11.62
C ASN A 21 -1.47 -14.67 -12.96
N GLN A 22 -0.78 -13.53 -12.92
CA GLN A 22 0.39 -13.24 -13.75
C GLN A 22 1.17 -12.03 -13.22
N LEU A 23 2.29 -12.30 -12.56
CA LEU A 23 3.27 -11.31 -12.12
C LEU A 23 4.68 -11.86 -12.46
N ILE A 24 5.60 -11.31 -13.27
CA ILE A 24 5.64 -10.30 -14.35
C ILE A 24 6.49 -10.93 -15.50
N SER A 25 6.19 -10.52 -16.73
CA SER A 25 6.68 -10.89 -18.08
C SER A 25 8.05 -11.55 -18.34
N TYR A 26 9.08 -11.45 -17.48
CA TYR A 26 10.34 -12.24 -17.56
C TYR A 26 11.27 -11.91 -16.37
N GLN A 27 11.79 -12.92 -15.69
CA GLN A 27 12.91 -12.79 -14.75
C GLN A 27 13.99 -13.82 -15.08
N ARG A 28 15.26 -13.38 -15.17
CA ARG A 28 16.39 -14.26 -15.50
C ARG A 28 16.61 -15.38 -14.49
N ARG A 29 16.29 -15.14 -13.22
CA ARG A 29 16.30 -16.13 -12.14
C ARG A 29 14.91 -16.19 -11.55
N THR A 30 14.37 -17.40 -11.42
CA THR A 30 13.08 -17.62 -10.78
C THR A 30 13.18 -17.26 -9.29
N PRO A 31 12.33 -16.34 -8.80
CA PRO A 31 12.33 -15.99 -7.39
C PRO A 31 11.70 -17.12 -6.58
N LYS A 32 12.19 -17.35 -5.35
CA LYS A 32 11.61 -18.35 -4.43
C LYS A 32 10.23 -17.93 -3.88
N MET A 33 9.95 -16.64 -3.91
CA MET A 33 8.69 -16.04 -3.47
C MET A 33 7.99 -15.44 -4.69
N SER A 34 6.73 -15.79 -4.94
CA SER A 34 5.93 -15.17 -5.99
C SER A 34 5.66 -13.69 -5.70
N ASP A 35 5.28 -12.92 -6.70
CA ASP A 35 4.94 -11.51 -6.47
C ASP A 35 3.64 -11.38 -5.63
N LEU A 36 2.70 -12.35 -5.71
CA LEU A 36 1.48 -12.38 -4.87
C LEU A 36 1.86 -12.61 -3.40
N GLU A 37 2.80 -13.52 -3.13
CA GLU A 37 3.35 -13.72 -1.79
C GLU A 37 4.03 -12.44 -1.25
N VAL A 38 4.73 -11.68 -2.11
CA VAL A 38 5.32 -10.38 -1.71
C VAL A 38 4.25 -9.36 -1.35
N ILE A 39 3.18 -9.26 -2.15
CA ILE A 39 2.05 -8.36 -1.86
C ILE A 39 1.37 -8.78 -0.55
N SER A 40 1.12 -10.08 -0.38
CA SER A 40 0.50 -10.65 0.83
C SER A 40 1.31 -10.33 2.08
N LEU A 41 2.64 -10.48 2.01
CA LEU A 41 3.52 -10.14 3.12
C LEU A 41 3.48 -8.64 3.45
N ASN A 42 3.37 -7.78 2.42
CA ASN A 42 3.27 -6.35 2.64
C ASN A 42 1.96 -5.98 3.37
N ILE A 43 0.84 -6.51 2.91
CA ILE A 43 -0.47 -6.27 3.54
C ILE A 43 -0.50 -6.86 4.96
N THR A 44 0.14 -8.01 5.18
CA THR A 44 0.30 -8.60 6.52
C THR A 44 1.06 -7.67 7.46
N ALA A 45 2.14 -7.04 6.97
CA ALA A 45 2.92 -6.10 7.76
C ALA A 45 2.08 -4.86 8.14
N GLU A 46 1.31 -4.33 7.19
CA GLU A 46 0.40 -3.20 7.39
C GLU A 46 -0.72 -3.55 8.39
N TYR A 47 -1.35 -4.73 8.24
CA TYR A 47 -2.37 -5.24 9.16
C TYR A 47 -1.85 -5.38 10.60
N LEU A 48 -0.60 -5.81 10.76
CA LEU A 48 0.07 -5.93 12.06
C LEU A 48 0.67 -4.61 12.56
N SER A 49 0.47 -3.50 11.84
CA SER A 49 1.04 -2.17 12.13
C SER A 49 2.58 -2.22 12.30
N ILE A 50 3.26 -2.99 11.44
CA ILE A 50 4.72 -3.09 11.39
C ILE A 50 5.24 -2.17 10.29
N ASP A 51 5.53 -0.92 10.67
CA ASP A 51 6.03 0.09 9.72
C ASP A 51 7.53 -0.08 9.40
N SER A 52 8.26 -0.80 10.25
CA SER A 52 9.69 -1.03 10.07
C SER A 52 9.96 -2.34 9.34
N GLU A 53 10.57 -2.23 8.15
CA GLU A 53 11.06 -3.37 7.37
C GLU A 53 12.05 -4.23 8.18
N LEU A 54 12.89 -3.60 9.00
CA LEU A 54 13.82 -4.33 9.88
C LEU A 54 13.04 -5.16 10.90
N GLN A 55 12.00 -4.59 11.51
CA GLN A 55 11.18 -5.28 12.49
C GLN A 55 10.36 -6.40 11.85
N LEU A 56 9.85 -6.22 10.63
CA LEU A 56 9.19 -7.27 9.86
C LEU A 56 10.10 -8.48 9.69
N PHE A 57 11.34 -8.26 9.22
CA PHE A 57 12.30 -9.35 8.99
C PHE A 57 12.80 -10.02 10.27
N ARG A 58 12.71 -9.36 11.44
CA ARG A 58 12.95 -9.99 12.75
C ARG A 58 11.80 -10.90 13.19
N LYS A 59 10.58 -10.63 12.74
CA LYS A 59 9.36 -11.39 13.09
C LYS A 59 8.96 -12.42 12.04
N LEU A 60 9.66 -12.49 10.90
CA LEU A 60 9.33 -13.45 9.85
C LEU A 60 9.47 -14.90 10.35
N PRO A 61 8.50 -15.77 10.05
CA PRO A 61 8.61 -17.19 10.36
C PRO A 61 9.70 -17.85 9.52
N ASN A 62 10.19 -19.00 9.99
CA ASN A 62 11.24 -19.77 9.31
C ASN A 62 10.84 -20.19 7.88
N SER A 63 9.54 -20.36 7.63
CA SER A 63 8.97 -20.66 6.31
C SER A 63 9.17 -19.54 5.28
N LEU A 64 9.27 -18.29 5.71
CA LEU A 64 9.38 -17.10 4.85
C LEU A 64 10.78 -16.48 4.85
N ILE A 65 11.51 -16.54 5.96
CA ILE A 65 12.79 -15.84 6.12
C ILE A 65 13.85 -16.24 5.07
N ASN A 66 13.81 -17.49 4.60
CA ASN A 66 14.74 -18.03 3.60
C ASN A 66 14.27 -17.88 2.15
N LYS A 67 13.05 -17.36 1.93
CA LYS A 67 12.46 -17.17 0.60
C LYS A 67 12.85 -15.82 -0.02
N ILE A 68 13.13 -14.80 0.78
CA ILE A 68 13.42 -13.46 0.27
C ILE A 68 14.35 -12.69 1.20
N GLU A 69 15.29 -11.93 0.62
CA GLU A 69 16.11 -10.98 1.37
C GLU A 69 15.41 -9.63 1.51
N ARG A 70 15.69 -8.90 2.59
CA ARG A 70 15.07 -7.58 2.87
C ARG A 70 15.23 -6.57 1.73
N SER A 71 16.43 -6.49 1.14
CA SER A 71 16.71 -5.57 0.05
C SER A 71 15.90 -5.91 -1.22
N VAL A 72 15.73 -7.21 -1.51
CA VAL A 72 14.97 -7.72 -2.65
C VAL A 72 13.47 -7.51 -2.42
N TYR A 73 12.99 -7.78 -1.20
CA TYR A 73 11.61 -7.51 -0.80
C TYR A 73 11.24 -6.04 -1.04
N ASN A 74 12.04 -5.09 -0.57
CA ASN A 74 11.76 -3.67 -0.75
C ASN A 74 11.71 -3.24 -2.22
N LYS A 75 12.65 -3.73 -3.04
CA LYS A 75 12.67 -3.46 -4.49
C LYS A 75 11.42 -4.01 -5.16
N ARG A 76 11.01 -5.23 -4.82
CA ARG A 76 9.79 -5.86 -5.37
C ARG A 76 8.53 -5.16 -4.88
N LYS A 77 8.38 -4.90 -3.58
CA LYS A 77 7.26 -4.12 -3.00
C LYS A 77 7.02 -2.83 -3.78
N ARG A 78 8.08 -2.05 -4.04
CA ARG A 78 7.97 -0.79 -4.80
C ARG A 78 7.56 -1.00 -6.26
N ARG A 79 8.10 -2.03 -6.92
CA ARG A 79 7.74 -2.37 -8.31
C ARG A 79 6.29 -2.82 -8.44
N LEU A 80 5.79 -3.54 -7.43
CA LEU A 80 4.44 -4.13 -7.41
C LEU A 80 3.35 -3.13 -6.99
N SER A 81 3.68 -1.87 -6.69
CA SER A 81 2.72 -0.90 -6.15
C SER A 81 1.47 -0.71 -7.02
N LEU A 82 1.64 -0.68 -8.34
CA LEU A 82 0.52 -0.55 -9.29
C LEU A 82 -0.40 -1.78 -9.25
N GLN A 83 0.18 -2.98 -9.13
CA GLN A 83 -0.59 -4.23 -9.07
C GLN A 83 -1.31 -4.37 -7.73
N THR A 84 -0.66 -3.96 -6.64
CA THR A 84 -1.30 -3.86 -5.33
C THR A 84 -2.52 -2.93 -5.39
N GLU A 85 -2.40 -1.79 -6.06
CA GLU A 85 -3.51 -0.84 -6.22
C GLU A 85 -4.64 -1.43 -7.08
N GLN A 86 -4.32 -2.16 -8.15
CA GLN A 86 -5.33 -2.87 -8.95
C GLN A 86 -6.11 -3.89 -8.13
N ILE A 87 -5.41 -4.67 -7.30
CA ILE A 87 -6.06 -5.64 -6.40
C ILE A 87 -6.94 -4.91 -5.38
N ARG A 88 -6.45 -3.82 -4.78
CA ARG A 88 -7.22 -2.99 -3.84
C ARG A 88 -8.51 -2.47 -4.48
N GLN A 89 -8.45 -2.01 -5.72
CA GLN A 89 -9.63 -1.53 -6.47
C GLN A 89 -10.64 -2.64 -6.73
N ARG A 90 -10.19 -3.83 -7.15
CA ARG A 90 -11.09 -4.99 -7.34
C ARG A 90 -11.80 -5.36 -6.04
N ILE A 91 -11.04 -5.49 -4.96
CA ILE A 91 -11.60 -5.79 -3.63
C ILE A 91 -12.63 -4.72 -3.25
N SER A 92 -12.31 -3.44 -3.44
CA SER A 92 -13.24 -2.33 -3.14
C SER A 92 -14.51 -2.39 -3.99
N MET A 93 -14.44 -2.78 -5.26
CA MET A 93 -15.61 -2.90 -6.13
C MET A 93 -16.57 -3.99 -5.64
N GLU A 94 -16.03 -5.14 -5.24
CA GLU A 94 -16.80 -6.28 -4.74
C GLU A 94 -17.48 -5.97 -3.39
N PHE A 95 -16.83 -5.23 -2.50
CA PHE A 95 -17.45 -4.76 -1.26
C PHE A 95 -18.56 -3.74 -1.50
N ASN A 96 -18.43 -2.90 -2.52
CA ASN A 96 -19.36 -1.82 -2.81
C ASN A 96 -20.56 -2.25 -3.67
N GLU A 97 -20.58 -3.47 -4.23
CA GLU A 97 -21.67 -3.95 -5.09
C GLU A 97 -23.03 -3.98 -4.36
N PHE A 98 -23.00 -4.11 -3.03
CA PHE A 98 -24.20 -4.26 -2.19
C PHE A 98 -24.64 -2.97 -1.49
N GLU A 99 -23.93 -1.86 -1.71
CA GLU A 99 -24.12 -0.61 -0.96
C GLU A 99 -24.63 0.52 -1.88
N ASP A 100 -25.79 1.09 -1.54
CA ASP A 100 -26.37 2.24 -2.26
C ASP A 100 -26.04 3.58 -1.61
N ILE A 101 -25.52 3.57 -0.38
CA ILE A 101 -25.27 4.78 0.43
C ILE A 101 -23.82 4.79 0.91
N PHE A 102 -23.09 5.84 0.53
CA PHE A 102 -21.70 6.04 0.92
C PHE A 102 -21.53 7.26 1.82
N ILE A 103 -20.76 7.13 2.89
CA ILE A 103 -20.41 8.24 3.79
C ILE A 103 -19.01 8.71 3.43
N VAL A 104 -18.92 9.89 2.84
CA VAL A 104 -17.63 10.47 2.46
C VAL A 104 -17.04 11.25 3.64
N ASP A 105 -15.91 10.78 4.17
CA ASP A 105 -15.07 11.58 5.07
C ASP A 105 -13.92 12.22 4.29
N SER A 106 -13.47 13.39 4.75
CA SER A 106 -12.34 14.06 4.10
C SER A 106 -11.30 14.56 5.09
N MET A 107 -10.03 14.31 4.76
CA MET A 107 -8.89 14.67 5.60
C MET A 107 -7.85 15.47 4.80
N PRO A 108 -7.29 16.56 5.36
CA PRO A 108 -6.18 17.25 4.74
C PRO A 108 -4.90 16.42 4.86
N MET A 109 -4.28 16.10 3.73
CA MET A 109 -2.97 15.44 3.66
C MET A 109 -1.92 16.48 3.24
N LYS A 110 -1.26 17.08 4.23
CA LYS A 110 -0.17 18.04 4.02
C LYS A 110 1.03 17.35 3.37
N VAL A 111 1.54 17.96 2.29
CA VAL A 111 2.82 17.57 1.68
C VAL A 111 3.99 18.22 2.41
N CYS A 112 3.83 19.49 2.77
CA CYS A 112 4.77 20.21 3.62
C CYS A 112 4.05 21.36 4.34
N GLU A 113 4.73 22.00 5.29
CA GLU A 113 4.22 23.23 5.90
C GLU A 113 4.16 24.38 4.89
N ASN A 114 3.14 25.24 5.02
CA ASN A 114 2.85 26.32 4.07
C ASN A 114 4.05 27.26 3.85
N ALA A 115 4.91 27.45 4.85
CA ALA A 115 6.14 28.24 4.72
C ALA A 115 7.17 27.67 3.70
N ARG A 116 7.03 26.40 3.30
CA ARG A 116 7.94 25.68 2.39
C ARG A 116 7.30 25.31 1.05
N SER A 117 6.01 25.59 0.85
CA SER A 117 5.24 25.18 -0.34
C SER A 117 5.85 25.69 -1.65
N THR A 118 6.32 26.94 -1.68
CA THR A 118 6.94 27.58 -2.84
C THR A 118 8.25 26.90 -3.26
N ARG A 119 9.00 26.37 -2.29
CA ARG A 119 10.30 25.70 -2.49
C ARG A 119 10.18 24.19 -2.66
N SER A 120 9.05 23.60 -2.30
CA SER A 120 8.83 22.16 -2.41
C SER A 120 8.80 21.72 -3.87
N LYS A 121 9.53 20.65 -4.18
CA LYS A 121 9.49 19.96 -5.48
C LYS A 121 8.67 18.65 -5.42
N ILE A 122 8.17 18.30 -4.24
CA ILE A 122 7.49 17.02 -3.98
C ILE A 122 6.17 16.98 -4.76
N CYS A 123 5.97 15.89 -5.50
CA CYS A 123 4.77 15.60 -6.28
C CYS A 123 4.43 16.61 -7.37
N LYS A 124 5.41 17.40 -7.86
CA LYS A 124 5.24 18.40 -8.93
C LYS A 124 5.66 17.89 -10.31
N GLU A 125 5.93 16.60 -10.45
CA GLU A 125 6.39 15.99 -11.70
C GLU A 125 5.29 16.00 -12.78
N GLN A 126 4.03 15.87 -12.35
CA GLN A 126 2.86 15.86 -13.24
C GLN A 126 1.85 16.91 -12.77
N SER A 127 1.27 17.63 -13.73
CA SER A 127 0.33 18.73 -13.41
C SER A 127 -0.90 18.25 -12.65
N TYR A 128 -1.43 17.06 -12.98
CA TYR A 128 -2.65 16.54 -12.36
C TYR A 128 -2.43 16.07 -10.91
N SER A 129 -1.19 15.73 -10.54
CA SER A 129 -0.83 15.30 -9.20
C SER A 129 -0.22 16.43 -8.37
N SER A 130 -0.09 17.65 -8.89
CA SER A 130 0.58 18.73 -8.16
C SER A 130 -0.21 19.13 -6.90
N PRO A 131 0.45 19.28 -5.74
CA PRO A 131 -0.23 19.71 -4.52
C PRO A 131 -0.78 21.13 -4.68
N THR A 132 -1.89 21.41 -3.99
CA THR A 132 -2.55 22.72 -4.01
C THR A 132 -2.81 23.23 -2.59
N TYR A 133 -3.14 24.51 -2.46
CA TYR A 133 -3.59 25.05 -1.18
C TYR A 133 -5.06 24.72 -0.95
N GLY A 134 -5.36 24.22 0.24
CA GLY A 134 -6.71 23.91 0.68
C GLY A 134 -6.97 24.39 2.10
N TYR A 135 -8.24 24.35 2.48
CA TYR A 135 -8.70 24.64 3.84
C TYR A 135 -9.56 23.50 4.35
N CYS A 136 -9.26 23.01 5.56
CA CYS A 136 -10.06 22.03 6.28
C CYS A 136 -10.83 22.74 7.39
N ALA A 137 -12.16 22.86 7.21
CA ALA A 137 -13.02 23.60 8.14
C ALA A 137 -13.13 22.93 9.52
N SER A 138 -13.22 21.60 9.58
CA SER A 138 -13.31 20.84 10.83
C SER A 138 -12.10 21.07 11.75
N GLN A 139 -10.90 21.23 11.16
CA GLN A 139 -9.65 21.48 11.88
C GLN A 139 -9.25 22.96 11.89
N LYS A 140 -10.01 23.84 11.23
CA LYS A 140 -9.66 25.26 10.97
C LYS A 140 -8.25 25.44 10.41
N LEU A 141 -7.85 24.57 9.47
CA LEU A 141 -6.46 24.43 9.03
C LEU A 141 -6.29 24.74 7.54
N TYR A 142 -5.41 25.69 7.21
CA TYR A 142 -4.90 25.87 5.85
C TYR A 142 -3.72 24.93 5.59
N PHE A 143 -3.74 24.20 4.48
CA PHE A 143 -2.71 23.24 4.14
C PHE A 143 -2.27 23.36 2.68
N TYR A 144 -1.02 23.00 2.41
CA TYR A 144 -0.50 22.77 1.07
C TYR A 144 -0.33 21.26 0.87
N GLY A 145 -1.14 20.66 0.02
CA GLY A 145 -1.23 19.21 -0.10
C GLY A 145 -2.42 18.72 -0.88
N TYR A 146 -2.99 17.59 -0.42
CA TYR A 146 -4.15 16.94 -1.00
C TYR A 146 -5.30 16.91 -0.01
N LYS A 147 -6.53 16.88 -0.54
CA LYS A 147 -7.71 16.55 0.26
C LYS A 147 -8.04 15.09 -0.03
N LEU A 148 -7.81 14.23 0.95
CA LEU A 148 -8.20 12.83 0.86
C LEU A 148 -9.70 12.74 1.05
N HIS A 149 -10.33 11.88 0.26
CA HIS A 149 -11.73 11.51 0.37
C HIS A 149 -11.78 10.00 0.61
N ALA A 150 -12.16 9.60 1.82
CA ALA A 150 -12.48 8.21 2.14
C ALA A 150 -13.97 8.01 1.88
N VAL A 151 -14.31 6.95 1.15
CA VAL A 151 -15.67 6.55 0.79
C VAL A 151 -15.94 5.20 1.44
#